data_AF-A0A951N411-F1
#
_entry.id   AF-A0A951N411-F1
#
_cell.length_a   1.000
_cell.length_b   1.000
_cell.length_c   1.000
_cell.angle_alpha   90.00
_cell.angle_beta   90.00
_cell.angle_gamma   90.00
#
_symmetry.space_group_name_H-M   'P 1'
#
loop_
_entity.id
_entity.type
_entity.pdbx_description
1 polymer ?
#
loop_
_entity_poly.entity_id
_entity_poly.type
_entity_poly.pdbx_seq_one_letter_code
_entity_poly.pdbx_strand_id
1 'polypeptide(L)'
;MPPFLENFLQRAPYLRPTVRFGWRLVERWNNDSCPLMAAALAFFGLLSVFPLALAGVTILARFLAGNALALRDFAAFVSGFFPGAAGAGIAGEIERAVRSIAAGPDATTLSIVALGSLLWSGRAYFDTLATVLNRIFPGSTARSFLGHQIALWSLILGTGALFLLSMAVTFGLSLAQSLAARFPDFFINRAPFFWDFLGRGASLTLTFAMFYLLYRFTPHRLTPPRRRIVVASALVATLGWEIAKWGFAQFLGNVTRYEATYGGVAGVVVTMLWIYVSSLIVLAGAEVGATWEEMRKSPEIA
;
A
#
# COMPACT_ATOMS: atom_id res chain seq x y z
N MET A 1 12.23 -27.58 15.41
CA MET A 1 11.57 -27.00 16.59
C MET A 1 12.39 -27.39 17.82
N PRO A 2 12.60 -26.53 18.82
CA PRO A 2 13.43 -26.88 19.96
C PRO A 2 12.76 -27.98 20.82
N PRO A 3 13.54 -28.86 21.47
CA PRO A 3 13.03 -30.05 22.17
C PRO A 3 12.01 -29.74 23.28
N PHE A 4 12.14 -28.58 23.94
CA PHE A 4 11.22 -28.18 25.01
C PHE A 4 9.80 -27.93 24.48
N LEU A 5 9.68 -27.43 23.25
CA LEU A 5 8.40 -27.11 22.61
C LEU A 5 7.71 -28.40 22.17
N GLU A 6 8.46 -29.40 21.69
CA GLU A 6 7.91 -30.73 21.40
C GLU A 6 7.41 -31.43 22.66
N ASN A 7 8.17 -31.38 23.76
CA ASN A 7 7.74 -31.92 25.04
C ASN A 7 6.48 -31.21 25.60
N PHE A 8 6.36 -29.89 25.39
CA PHE A 8 5.14 -29.15 25.74
C PHE A 8 3.94 -29.58 24.89
N LEU A 9 4.15 -29.77 23.58
CA LEU A 9 3.10 -30.20 22.65
C LEU A 9 2.63 -31.64 22.87
N GLN A 10 3.47 -32.50 23.42
CA GLN A 10 3.04 -33.83 23.89
C GLN A 10 2.03 -33.74 25.05
N ARG A 11 2.12 -32.70 25.90
CA ARG A 11 1.20 -32.47 27.02
C ARG A 11 -0.10 -31.77 26.61
N ALA A 12 -0.09 -31.00 25.52
CA ALA A 12 -1.26 -30.26 25.01
C ALA A 12 -1.48 -30.51 23.50
N PRO A 13 -1.96 -31.70 23.11
CA PRO A 13 -2.04 -32.12 21.71
C PRO A 13 -2.97 -31.24 20.85
N TYR A 14 -3.96 -30.58 21.47
CA TYR A 14 -4.88 -29.67 20.79
C TYR A 14 -4.20 -28.37 20.29
N LEU A 15 -3.09 -27.95 20.89
CA LEU A 15 -2.33 -26.77 20.46
C LEU A 15 -1.30 -27.07 19.36
N ARG A 16 -1.03 -28.35 19.11
CA ARG A 16 0.00 -28.82 18.17
C ARG A 16 -0.07 -28.17 16.78
N PRO A 17 -1.23 -28.13 16.08
CA PRO A 17 -1.28 -27.54 14.74
C PRO A 17 -1.02 -26.03 14.74
N THR A 18 -1.56 -25.29 15.72
CA THR A 18 -1.40 -23.83 15.80
C THR A 18 0.03 -23.43 16.15
N VAL A 19 0.64 -24.13 17.10
CA VAL A 19 2.02 -23.87 17.53
C VAL A 19 3.02 -24.27 16.44
N ARG A 20 2.79 -25.40 15.75
CA ARG A 20 3.60 -25.78 14.58
C ARG A 20 3.48 -24.74 13.47
N PHE A 21 2.26 -24.28 13.17
CA PHE A 21 2.03 -23.24 12.17
C PHE A 21 2.81 -21.96 12.50
N GLY A 22 2.67 -21.46 13.74
CA GLY A 22 3.38 -20.26 14.18
C GLY A 22 4.90 -20.43 14.14
N TRP A 23 5.42 -21.58 14.59
CA TRP A 23 6.85 -21.87 14.53
C TRP A 23 7.38 -21.87 13.09
N ARG A 24 6.69 -22.57 12.19
CA ARG A 24 7.09 -22.65 10.77
C ARG A 24 7.02 -21.29 10.09
N LEU A 25 6.02 -20.48 10.43
CA LEU A 25 5.88 -19.12 9.93
C LEU A 25 7.09 -18.26 10.32
N VAL A 26 7.52 -18.31 11.59
CA VAL A 26 8.69 -17.57 12.08
C VAL A 26 9.99 -18.07 11.45
N GLU A 27 10.13 -19.39 11.32
CA GLU A 27 11.28 -20.02 10.66
C GLU A 27 11.40 -19.55 9.20
N ARG A 28 10.29 -19.58 8.44
CA ARG A 28 10.25 -19.09 7.06
C ARG A 28 10.54 -17.60 6.97
N TRP A 29 9.89 -16.78 7.81
CA TRP A 29 10.11 -15.34 7.85
C TRP A 29 11.61 -14.97 8.00
N ASN A 30 12.33 -15.71 8.84
CA ASN A 30 13.76 -15.52 9.03
C ASN A 30 14.57 -16.08 7.85
N ASN A 31 14.26 -17.28 7.38
CA ASN A 31 14.97 -17.93 6.27
C ASN A 31 14.84 -17.17 4.95
N ASP A 32 13.67 -16.60 4.68
CA ASP A 32 13.42 -15.76 3.51
C ASP A 32 13.92 -14.32 3.69
N SER A 33 14.41 -13.97 4.88
CA SER A 33 14.94 -12.64 5.20
C SER A 33 13.92 -11.53 4.90
N CYS A 34 12.65 -11.74 5.27
CA CYS A 34 11.57 -10.81 4.97
C CYS A 34 11.87 -9.36 5.40
N PRO A 35 12.48 -9.07 6.56
CA PRO A 35 12.86 -7.70 6.92
C PRO A 35 13.83 -7.05 5.94
N LEU A 36 14.77 -7.81 5.38
CA LEU A 36 15.72 -7.31 4.38
C LEU A 36 15.03 -7.05 3.03
N MET A 37 14.14 -7.96 2.61
CA MET A 37 13.33 -7.78 1.40
C MET A 37 12.41 -6.56 1.50
N ALA A 38 11.79 -6.35 2.66
CA ALA A 38 10.96 -5.18 2.92
C ALA A 38 11.78 -3.88 2.87
N ALA A 39 13.04 -3.91 3.32
CA ALA A 39 13.94 -2.76 3.22
C ALA A 39 14.29 -2.44 1.75
N ALA A 40 14.53 -3.46 0.92
CA ALA A 40 14.76 -3.28 -0.51
C ALA A 40 13.51 -2.69 -1.21
N LEU A 41 12.31 -3.17 -0.87
CA LEU A 41 11.05 -2.60 -1.36
C LEU A 41 10.87 -1.15 -0.92
N ALA A 42 11.20 -0.83 0.34
CA ALA A 42 11.16 0.54 0.84
C ALA A 42 12.12 1.47 0.09
N PHE A 43 13.33 1.00 -0.21
CA PHE A 43 14.30 1.76 -0.99
C PHE A 43 13.81 2.07 -2.41
N PHE A 44 13.39 1.05 -3.17
CA PHE A 44 12.87 1.26 -4.53
C PHE A 44 11.54 2.02 -4.54
N GLY A 45 10.71 1.85 -3.50
CA GLY A 45 9.48 2.60 -3.32
C GLY A 45 9.77 4.08 -3.06
N LEU A 46 10.72 4.39 -2.19
CA LEU A 46 11.13 5.77 -1.93
C LEU A 46 11.70 6.43 -3.19
N LEU A 47 12.52 5.71 -3.96
CA LEU A 47 13.04 6.20 -5.25
C LEU A 47 11.94 6.48 -6.27
N SER A 48 10.79 5.80 -6.20
CA SER A 48 9.67 6.05 -7.12
C SER A 48 8.74 7.17 -6.67
N VAL A 49 8.74 7.55 -5.39
CA VAL A 49 7.94 8.67 -4.87
C VAL A 49 8.30 10.00 -5.54
N PHE A 50 9.58 10.28 -5.75
CA PHE A 50 10.01 11.56 -6.35
C PHE A 50 9.57 11.71 -7.81
N PRO A 51 9.86 10.74 -8.72
CA PRO A 51 9.32 10.78 -10.08
C PRO A 51 7.79 10.76 -10.12
N LEU A 52 7.13 10.06 -9.20
CA LEU A 52 5.67 10.04 -9.12
C LEU A 52 5.11 11.43 -8.78
N ALA A 53 5.68 12.08 -7.77
CA ALA A 53 5.31 13.44 -7.39
C ALA A 53 5.55 14.41 -8.56
N LEU A 54 6.71 14.35 -9.19
CA LEU A 54 7.05 15.19 -10.34
C LEU A 54 6.11 14.97 -11.52
N ALA A 55 5.82 13.72 -11.88
CA ALA A 55 4.87 13.40 -12.94
C ALA A 55 3.46 13.91 -12.60
N GLY A 56 3.01 13.73 -11.36
CA GLY A 56 1.73 14.23 -10.88
C GLY A 56 1.61 15.75 -10.99
N VAL A 57 2.60 16.50 -10.48
CA VAL A 57 2.63 17.97 -10.59
C VAL A 57 2.73 18.40 -12.05
N THR A 58 3.47 17.69 -12.88
CA THR A 58 3.61 18.05 -14.30
C THR A 58 2.30 17.85 -15.08
N ILE A 59 1.58 16.76 -14.81
CA ILE A 59 0.22 16.54 -15.33
C ILE A 59 -0.70 17.66 -14.86
N LEU A 60 -0.70 17.97 -13.56
CA LEU A 60 -1.50 19.08 -13.01
C LEU A 60 -1.14 20.41 -13.67
N ALA A 61 0.14 20.73 -13.85
CA ALA A 61 0.58 21.95 -14.51
C ALA A 61 0.08 22.00 -15.96
N ARG A 62 0.14 20.88 -16.69
CA ARG A 62 -0.36 20.84 -18.07
C ARG A 62 -1.85 21.17 -18.18
N PHE A 63 -2.67 20.71 -17.23
CA PHE A 63 -4.12 20.89 -17.27
C PHE A 63 -4.60 22.16 -16.55
N LEU A 64 -3.95 22.58 -15.47
CA LEU A 64 -4.41 23.66 -14.57
C LEU A 64 -3.58 24.95 -14.70
N ALA A 65 -2.36 24.95 -15.27
CA ALA A 65 -1.53 26.16 -15.29
C ALA A 65 -2.16 27.33 -16.08
N GLY A 66 -2.94 27.03 -17.11
CA GLY A 66 -3.68 28.04 -17.88
C GLY A 66 -4.93 28.58 -17.17
N ASN A 67 -5.34 27.98 -16.03
CA ASN A 67 -6.55 28.33 -15.33
C ASN A 67 -6.28 28.49 -13.82
N ALA A 68 -5.95 29.72 -13.42
CA ALA A 68 -5.63 30.06 -12.04
C ALA A 68 -6.79 29.80 -11.06
N LEU A 69 -8.04 29.85 -11.52
CA LEU A 69 -9.22 29.48 -10.72
C LEU A 69 -9.22 27.97 -10.46
N ALA A 70 -9.04 27.14 -11.49
CA ALA A 70 -8.99 25.70 -11.33
C ALA A 70 -7.83 25.24 -10.41
N LEU A 71 -6.67 25.89 -10.49
CA LEU A 71 -5.54 25.62 -9.59
C LEU A 71 -5.86 25.97 -8.13
N ARG A 72 -6.53 27.11 -7.89
CA ARG A 72 -6.96 27.51 -6.54
C ARG A 72 -8.03 26.59 -5.99
N ASP A 73 -8.99 26.17 -6.81
CA ASP A 73 -10.03 25.22 -6.41
C ASP A 73 -9.43 23.85 -6.08
N PHE A 74 -8.44 23.39 -6.85
CA PHE A 74 -7.68 22.17 -6.54
C PHE A 74 -6.86 22.30 -5.26
N ALA A 75 -6.18 23.43 -5.03
CA ALA A 75 -5.44 23.68 -3.80
C ALA A 75 -6.37 23.76 -2.58
N ALA A 76 -7.52 24.44 -2.71
CA ALA A 76 -8.56 24.48 -1.68
C ALA A 76 -9.14 23.09 -1.39
N PHE A 77 -9.31 22.27 -2.44
CA PHE A 77 -9.69 20.88 -2.34
C PHE A 77 -8.67 20.05 -1.55
N VAL A 78 -7.37 20.18 -1.86
CA VAL A 78 -6.29 19.47 -1.13
C VAL A 78 -6.23 19.92 0.33
N SER A 79 -6.37 21.22 0.59
CA SER A 79 -6.38 21.79 1.93
C SER A 79 -7.58 21.29 2.76
N GLY A 80 -8.75 21.15 2.14
CA GLY A 80 -9.94 20.57 2.78
C GLY A 80 -9.85 19.06 3.04
N PHE A 81 -8.96 18.36 2.34
CA PHE A 81 -8.78 16.90 2.49
C PHE A 81 -7.91 16.52 3.69
N PHE A 82 -6.89 17.31 4.01
CA PHE A 82 -5.99 17.07 5.13
C PHE A 82 -6.30 18.03 6.30
N PRO A 83 -6.66 17.54 7.49
CA PRO A 83 -7.01 18.40 8.61
C PRO A 83 -5.80 19.20 9.13
N GLY A 84 -6.03 20.48 9.45
CA GLY A 84 -5.05 21.35 10.11
C GLY A 84 -3.98 21.96 9.18
N ALA A 85 -2.87 22.41 9.77
CA ALA A 85 -1.80 23.13 9.06
C ALA A 85 -1.12 22.29 7.96
N ALA A 86 -1.19 20.95 8.05
CA ALA A 86 -0.64 20.04 7.04
C ALA A 86 -1.34 20.21 5.68
N GLY A 87 -2.66 20.38 5.64
CA GLY A 87 -3.40 20.54 4.39
C GLY A 87 -3.07 21.84 3.66
N ALA A 88 -2.98 22.95 4.41
CA ALA A 88 -2.57 24.23 3.85
C ALA A 88 -1.12 24.20 3.34
N GLY A 89 -0.22 23.51 4.05
CA GLY A 89 1.16 23.30 3.62
C GLY A 89 1.26 22.53 2.29
N ILE A 90 0.60 21.36 2.21
CA ILE A 90 0.62 20.52 1.00
C ILE A 90 0.01 21.26 -0.19
N ALA A 91 -1.13 21.94 0.00
CA ALA A 91 -1.78 22.72 -1.06
C ALA A 91 -0.87 23.85 -1.58
N GLY A 92 -0.20 24.56 -0.68
CA GLY A 92 0.75 25.63 -1.02
C GLY A 92 1.98 25.12 -1.78
N GLU A 93 2.51 23.94 -1.40
CA GLU A 93 3.62 23.33 -2.14
C GLU A 93 3.20 22.87 -3.53
N ILE A 94 2.01 22.28 -3.69
CA ILE A 94 1.50 21.90 -5.01
C ILE A 94 1.30 23.13 -5.90
N GLU A 95 0.71 24.20 -5.37
CA GLU A 95 0.51 25.44 -6.15
C GLU A 95 1.86 26.03 -6.59
N ARG A 96 2.85 26.07 -5.68
CA ARG A 96 4.21 26.53 -6.01
C ARG A 96 4.86 25.66 -7.07
N ALA A 97 4.77 24.33 -6.94
CA ALA A 97 5.36 23.39 -7.88
C ALA A 97 4.69 23.44 -9.27
N VAL A 98 3.37 23.61 -9.33
CA VAL A 98 2.65 23.79 -10.60
C VAL A 98 3.08 25.08 -11.29
N ARG A 99 3.13 26.20 -10.56
CA ARG A 99 3.54 27.50 -11.10
C ARG A 99 4.99 27.50 -11.57
N SER A 100 5.90 26.86 -10.82
CA SER A 100 7.32 26.78 -11.20
C SER A 100 7.53 25.97 -12.47
N ILE A 101 6.83 24.84 -12.64
CA ILE A 101 6.89 24.02 -13.86
C ILE A 101 6.26 24.75 -15.04
N ALA A 102 5.15 25.46 -14.83
CA ALA A 102 4.47 26.22 -15.88
C ALA A 102 5.27 27.43 -16.40
N ALA A 103 6.06 28.06 -15.53
CA ALA A 103 6.91 29.20 -15.88
C ALA A 103 8.28 28.78 -16.47
N GLY A 104 8.63 27.48 -16.41
CA GLY A 104 9.91 26.97 -16.89
C GLY A 104 9.97 26.82 -18.42
N PRO A 105 11.14 27.03 -19.08
CA PRO A 105 11.24 27.05 -20.55
C PRO A 105 10.94 25.74 -21.29
N ASP A 106 10.76 24.60 -20.60
CA ASP A 106 10.63 23.29 -21.25
C ASP A 106 9.69 22.32 -20.49
N ALA A 107 8.46 22.75 -20.25
CA ALA A 107 7.44 21.92 -19.57
C ALA A 107 7.27 20.53 -20.22
N THR A 108 7.41 20.44 -21.55
CA THR A 108 7.34 19.17 -22.30
C THR A 108 8.53 18.26 -21.98
N THR A 109 9.75 18.78 -21.96
CA THR A 109 10.96 18.00 -21.65
C THR A 109 10.94 17.51 -20.20
N LEU A 110 10.53 18.37 -19.26
CA LEU A 110 10.32 18.00 -17.86
C LEU A 110 9.27 16.89 -17.72
N SER A 111 8.18 16.94 -18.51
CA SER A 111 7.16 15.87 -18.55
C SER A 111 7.74 14.55 -19.01
N ILE A 112 8.55 14.55 -20.07
CA ILE A 112 9.16 13.34 -20.63
C ILE A 112 10.15 12.73 -19.61
N VAL A 113 10.98 13.56 -18.98
CA VAL A 113 11.94 13.10 -17.96
C VAL A 113 11.20 12.58 -16.72
N ALA A 114 10.14 13.25 -16.27
CA ALA A 114 9.33 12.83 -15.14
C ALA A 114 8.64 11.49 -15.40
N LEU A 115 8.00 11.34 -16.56
CA LEU A 115 7.36 10.09 -16.95
C LEU A 115 8.38 8.97 -17.15
N GLY A 116 9.49 9.24 -17.82
CA GLY A 116 10.55 8.24 -18.02
C GLY A 116 11.15 7.73 -16.70
N SER A 117 11.47 8.65 -15.79
CA SER A 117 11.98 8.30 -14.46
C SER A 117 10.92 7.60 -13.59
N LEU A 118 9.64 7.94 -13.72
CA LEU A 118 8.54 7.26 -13.04
C LEU A 118 8.36 5.82 -13.55
N LEU A 119 8.33 5.62 -14.86
CA LEU A 119 8.19 4.28 -15.44
C LEU A 119 9.38 3.40 -15.07
N TRP A 120 10.59 3.96 -15.05
CA TRP A 120 11.79 3.23 -14.64
C TRP A 120 11.77 2.84 -13.15
N SER A 121 11.56 3.83 -12.26
CA SER A 121 11.56 3.61 -10.81
C SER A 121 10.36 2.77 -10.33
N GLY A 122 9.17 3.03 -10.86
CA GLY A 122 7.96 2.25 -10.59
C GLY A 122 8.13 0.80 -11.02
N ARG A 123 8.67 0.56 -12.22
CA ARG A 123 8.98 -0.79 -12.67
C ARG A 123 9.96 -1.50 -11.74
N ALA A 124 11.02 -0.83 -11.27
CA ALA A 124 11.98 -1.43 -10.33
C ALA A 124 11.32 -1.90 -9.03
N TYR A 125 10.39 -1.11 -8.48
CA TYR A 125 9.63 -1.49 -7.28
C TYR A 125 8.76 -2.73 -7.51
N PHE A 126 7.93 -2.72 -8.55
CA PHE A 126 7.00 -3.83 -8.82
C PHE A 126 7.71 -5.10 -9.27
N ASP A 127 8.85 -4.99 -9.96
CA ASP A 127 9.70 -6.12 -10.32
C ASP A 127 10.34 -6.76 -9.07
N THR A 128 10.81 -5.92 -8.14
CA THR A 128 11.30 -6.38 -6.83
C THR A 128 10.17 -7.06 -6.05
N LEU A 129 8.97 -6.47 -6.01
CA LEU A 129 7.81 -7.04 -5.33
C LEU A 129 7.43 -8.40 -5.91
N ALA A 130 7.38 -8.52 -7.23
CA ALA A 130 7.09 -9.78 -7.92
C ALA A 130 8.15 -10.84 -7.61
N THR A 131 9.43 -10.46 -7.64
CA THR A 131 10.57 -11.35 -7.33
C THR A 131 10.48 -11.87 -5.89
N VAL A 132 10.24 -10.97 -4.93
CA VAL A 132 10.09 -11.27 -3.52
C VAL A 132 8.91 -12.21 -3.28
N LEU A 133 7.73 -11.91 -3.84
CA LEU A 133 6.56 -12.76 -3.70
C LEU A 133 6.74 -14.13 -4.36
N ASN A 134 7.36 -14.19 -5.54
CA ASN A 134 7.67 -15.47 -6.21
C ASN A 134 8.60 -16.35 -5.38
N ARG A 135 9.55 -15.76 -4.63
CA ARG A 135 10.45 -16.50 -3.74
C ARG A 135 9.71 -17.10 -2.54
N ILE A 136 8.85 -16.32 -1.88
CA ILE A 136 8.07 -16.76 -0.71
C ILE A 136 7.11 -17.90 -1.10
N PHE A 137 6.45 -17.74 -2.24
CA PHE A 137 5.44 -18.67 -2.68
C PHE A 137 6.08 -19.90 -3.38
N PRO A 138 6.02 -21.13 -2.80
CA PRO A 138 6.62 -22.33 -3.41
C PRO A 138 6.04 -22.68 -4.79
N GLY A 139 6.88 -23.21 -5.69
CA GLY A 139 6.45 -23.64 -7.03
C GLY A 139 6.31 -22.53 -8.06
N SER A 140 6.91 -21.35 -7.80
CA SER A 140 6.96 -20.27 -8.78
C SER A 140 7.95 -20.62 -9.91
N THR A 141 7.51 -20.47 -11.16
CA THR A 141 8.33 -20.74 -12.36
C THR A 141 8.79 -19.44 -13.01
N ALA A 142 9.84 -19.49 -13.82
CA ALA A 142 10.23 -18.35 -14.65
C ALA A 142 9.12 -18.06 -15.68
N ARG A 143 8.69 -16.80 -15.79
CA ARG A 143 7.81 -16.33 -16.87
C ARG A 143 8.61 -16.21 -18.16
N SER A 144 7.96 -16.39 -19.31
CA SER A 144 8.50 -15.88 -20.57
C SER A 144 8.64 -14.35 -20.46
N PHE A 145 9.60 -13.76 -21.19
CA PHE A 145 9.87 -12.31 -21.11
C PHE A 145 8.59 -11.48 -21.30
N LEU A 146 7.78 -11.82 -22.31
CA LEU A 146 6.53 -11.12 -22.60
C LEU A 146 5.46 -11.34 -21.52
N GLY A 147 5.36 -12.56 -20.99
CA GLY A 147 4.44 -12.88 -19.89
C GLY A 147 4.79 -12.14 -18.60
N HIS A 148 6.08 -11.93 -18.33
CA HIS A 148 6.55 -11.12 -17.20
C HIS A 148 6.14 -9.66 -17.35
N GLN A 149 6.36 -9.07 -18.52
CA GLN A 149 5.96 -7.68 -18.79
C GLN A 149 4.45 -7.47 -18.62
N ILE A 150 3.62 -8.32 -19.23
CA ILE A 150 2.16 -8.19 -19.14
C ILE A 150 1.70 -8.28 -17.68
N ALA A 151 2.26 -9.21 -16.91
CA ALA A 151 1.88 -9.37 -15.52
C ALA A 151 2.38 -8.24 -14.61
N LEU A 152 3.54 -7.66 -14.88
CA LEU A 152 4.02 -6.47 -14.19
C LEU A 152 3.12 -5.26 -14.48
N TRP A 153 2.79 -5.02 -15.75
CA TRP A 153 1.91 -3.90 -16.12
C TRP A 153 0.49 -4.08 -15.59
N SER A 154 -0.05 -5.30 -15.59
CA SER A 154 -1.36 -5.56 -14.98
C SER A 154 -1.33 -5.38 -13.47
N LEU A 155 -0.22 -5.69 -12.80
CA LEU A 155 -0.03 -5.44 -11.39
C LEU A 155 0.03 -3.94 -11.09
N ILE A 156 0.84 -3.18 -11.83
CA ILE A 156 0.96 -1.72 -11.72
C ILE A 156 -0.39 -1.05 -11.94
N LEU A 157 -1.04 -1.34 -13.07
CA LEU A 157 -2.31 -0.71 -13.44
C LEU A 157 -3.45 -1.17 -12.54
N GLY A 158 -3.51 -2.46 -12.18
CA GLY A 158 -4.56 -3.02 -11.35
C GLY A 158 -4.48 -2.49 -9.91
N THR A 159 -3.31 -2.56 -9.27
CA THR A 159 -3.14 -2.04 -7.91
C THR A 159 -3.23 -0.51 -7.87
N GLY A 160 -2.68 0.19 -8.86
CA GLY A 160 -2.81 1.63 -9.00
C GLY A 160 -4.27 2.08 -9.18
N ALA A 161 -5.04 1.43 -10.06
CA ALA A 161 -6.44 1.75 -10.27
C ALA A 161 -7.29 1.49 -9.03
N LEU A 162 -7.03 0.40 -8.29
CA LEU A 162 -7.71 0.10 -7.04
C LEU A 162 -7.36 1.09 -5.94
N PHE A 163 -6.11 1.51 -5.87
CA PHE A 163 -5.68 2.55 -4.93
C PHE A 163 -6.40 3.87 -5.23
N LEU A 164 -6.44 4.30 -6.50
CA LEU A 164 -7.17 5.49 -6.92
C LEU A 164 -8.68 5.37 -6.67
N LEU A 165 -9.27 4.21 -6.95
CA LEU A 165 -10.68 3.94 -6.65
C LEU A 165 -10.95 4.01 -5.14
N SER A 166 -10.05 3.48 -4.32
CA SER A 166 -10.13 3.56 -2.85
C SER A 166 -10.12 5.00 -2.36
N MET A 167 -9.23 5.82 -2.91
CA MET A 167 -9.22 7.25 -2.63
C MET A 167 -10.52 7.92 -3.09
N ALA A 168 -10.99 7.63 -4.31
CA ALA A 168 -12.20 8.22 -4.86
C ALA A 168 -13.46 7.85 -4.06
N VAL A 169 -13.58 6.60 -3.59
CA VAL A 169 -14.69 6.12 -2.76
C VAL A 169 -14.64 6.78 -1.38
N THR A 170 -13.48 6.76 -0.71
CA THR A 170 -13.30 7.39 0.61
C THR A 170 -13.62 8.89 0.54
N PHE A 171 -13.17 9.55 -0.53
CA PHE A 171 -13.49 10.94 -0.83
C PHE A 171 -14.98 11.15 -1.09
N GLY A 172 -15.59 10.38 -1.99
CA GLY A 172 -17.00 10.50 -2.35
C GLY A 172 -17.92 10.33 -1.14
N LEU A 173 -17.56 9.42 -0.22
CA LEU A 173 -18.24 9.24 1.06
C LEU A 173 -18.09 10.45 1.99
N SER A 174 -16.89 11.01 2.10
CA SER A 174 -16.62 12.21 2.93
C SER A 174 -17.36 13.45 2.39
N LEU A 175 -17.40 13.62 1.08
CA LEU A 175 -18.16 14.68 0.42
C LEU A 175 -19.66 14.49 0.60
N ALA A 176 -20.15 13.26 0.44
CA ALA A 176 -21.55 12.92 0.66
C ALA A 176 -21.96 13.22 2.12
N GLN A 177 -21.12 12.87 3.09
CA GLN A 177 -21.34 13.21 4.50
C GLN A 177 -21.37 14.73 4.73
N SER A 178 -20.44 15.48 4.12
CA SER A 178 -20.37 16.95 4.26
C SER A 178 -21.57 17.66 3.64
N LEU A 179 -22.04 17.17 2.48
CA LEU A 179 -23.26 17.67 1.83
C LEU A 179 -24.51 17.29 2.62
N ALA A 180 -24.57 16.06 3.12
CA ALA A 180 -25.67 15.61 3.95
C ALA A 180 -25.76 16.45 5.23
N ALA A 181 -24.65 16.82 5.86
CA ALA A 181 -24.63 17.70 7.04
C ALA A 181 -25.29 19.08 6.80
N ARG A 182 -25.42 19.54 5.55
CA ARG A 182 -26.15 20.78 5.20
C ARG A 182 -27.67 20.61 5.21
N PHE A 183 -28.16 19.38 5.22
CA PHE A 183 -29.58 19.03 5.26
C PHE A 183 -29.88 18.12 6.47
N PRO A 184 -29.89 18.68 7.69
CA PRO A 184 -29.96 17.91 8.94
C PRO A 184 -31.23 17.05 9.10
N ASP A 185 -32.32 17.38 8.39
CA ASP A 185 -33.57 16.62 8.42
C ASP A 185 -33.54 15.30 7.64
N PHE A 186 -32.48 15.05 6.84
CA PHE A 186 -32.33 13.81 6.12
C PHE A 186 -32.10 12.63 7.08
N PHE A 187 -32.90 11.55 6.95
CA PHE A 187 -32.89 10.42 7.90
C PHE A 187 -31.51 9.78 8.09
N ILE A 188 -30.66 9.83 7.06
CA ILE A 188 -29.28 9.30 7.08
C ILE A 188 -28.38 10.09 8.06
N ASN A 189 -28.63 11.38 8.28
CA ASN A 189 -27.87 12.20 9.22
C ASN A 189 -28.23 11.97 10.70
N ARG A 190 -29.39 11.35 10.96
CA ARG A 190 -29.79 10.96 12.32
C ARG A 190 -29.09 9.69 12.80
N ALA A 191 -28.38 9.00 11.90
CA ALA A 191 -27.57 7.83 12.22
C ALA A 191 -26.07 8.19 12.14
N PRO A 192 -25.46 8.74 13.22
CA PRO A 192 -24.05 9.15 13.21
C PRO A 192 -23.09 7.99 12.89
N PHE A 193 -23.51 6.75 13.17
CA PHE A 193 -22.73 5.54 12.88
C PHE A 193 -22.80 5.07 11.43
N PHE A 194 -23.76 5.53 10.62
CA PHE A 194 -23.99 5.02 9.27
C PHE A 194 -22.83 5.38 8.33
N TRP A 195 -22.47 6.66 8.28
CA TRP A 195 -21.37 7.15 7.43
C TRP A 195 -20.04 6.53 7.84
N ASP A 196 -19.80 6.41 9.13
CA ASP A 196 -18.56 5.84 9.68
C ASP A 196 -18.46 4.33 9.40
N PHE A 197 -19.57 3.60 9.53
CA PHE A 197 -19.66 2.19 9.17
C PHE A 197 -19.46 1.98 7.67
N LEU A 198 -20.09 2.79 6.83
CA LEU A 198 -19.98 2.70 5.38
C LEU A 198 -18.57 3.02 4.89
N GLY A 199 -17.95 4.07 5.44
CA GLY A 199 -16.55 4.45 5.15
C GLY A 199 -15.55 3.37 5.53
N ARG A 200 -15.64 2.85 6.76
CA ARG A 200 -14.75 1.77 7.23
C ARG A 200 -14.99 0.47 6.46
N GLY A 201 -16.25 0.11 6.19
CA GLY A 201 -16.62 -1.09 5.44
C GLY A 201 -16.14 -1.05 3.99
N ALA A 202 -16.27 0.11 3.32
CA ALA A 202 -15.76 0.31 1.98
C ALA A 202 -14.23 0.24 1.96
N SER A 203 -13.55 0.95 2.87
CA SER A 203 -12.08 0.92 2.97
C SER A 203 -11.55 -0.50 3.17
N LEU A 204 -12.11 -1.24 4.14
CA LEU A 204 -11.77 -2.64 4.41
C LEU A 204 -11.96 -3.53 3.18
N THR A 205 -13.09 -3.38 2.49
CA THR A 205 -13.42 -4.20 1.31
C THR A 205 -12.46 -3.93 0.16
N LEU A 206 -12.13 -2.67 -0.08
CA LEU A 206 -11.20 -2.28 -1.15
C LEU A 206 -9.76 -2.70 -0.82
N THR A 207 -9.31 -2.54 0.42
CA THR A 207 -8.01 -3.03 0.88
C THR A 207 -7.91 -4.54 0.76
N PHE A 208 -8.96 -5.27 1.16
CA PHE A 208 -9.02 -6.72 1.00
C PHE A 208 -8.98 -7.13 -0.47
N ALA A 209 -9.76 -6.47 -1.33
CA ALA A 209 -9.75 -6.74 -2.77
C ALA A 209 -8.37 -6.49 -3.38
N MET A 210 -7.68 -5.42 -2.98
CA MET A 210 -6.32 -5.10 -3.42
C MET A 210 -5.34 -6.21 -3.06
N PHE A 211 -5.29 -6.63 -1.79
CA PHE A 211 -4.40 -7.72 -1.38
C PHE A 211 -4.80 -9.07 -1.97
N TYR A 212 -6.10 -9.35 -2.13
CA TYR A 212 -6.57 -10.56 -2.79
C TYR A 212 -6.06 -10.65 -4.23
N LEU A 213 -6.17 -9.56 -4.99
CA LEU A 213 -5.67 -9.49 -6.36
C LEU A 213 -4.15 -9.59 -6.41
N LEU A 214 -3.45 -8.91 -5.49
CA LEU A 214 -2.01 -9.01 -5.34
C LEU A 214 -1.57 -10.48 -5.17
N TYR A 215 -2.14 -11.21 -4.20
CA TYR A 215 -1.75 -12.60 -3.94
C TYR A 215 -2.28 -13.60 -4.97
N ARG A 216 -3.36 -13.26 -5.69
CA ARG A 216 -3.90 -14.13 -6.74
C ARG A 216 -3.08 -14.08 -8.02
N PHE A 217 -2.63 -12.89 -8.41
CA PHE A 217 -2.08 -12.65 -9.76
C PHE A 217 -0.58 -12.41 -9.78
N THR A 218 0.02 -11.99 -8.66
CA THR A 218 1.47 -11.72 -8.64
C THR A 218 2.29 -13.00 -8.76
N PRO A 219 2.07 -14.05 -7.93
CA PRO A 219 2.88 -15.26 -7.99
C PRO A 219 2.71 -15.97 -9.33
N HIS A 220 3.81 -16.18 -10.07
CA HIS A 220 3.75 -16.94 -11.30
C HIS A 220 3.90 -18.42 -11.04
N ARG A 221 2.78 -19.14 -11.04
CA ARG A 221 2.76 -20.57 -10.77
C ARG A 221 1.96 -21.31 -11.83
N LEU A 222 2.42 -22.51 -12.16
CA LEU A 222 1.73 -23.47 -13.02
C LEU A 222 0.34 -23.83 -12.47
N THR A 223 0.21 -23.91 -11.14
CA THR A 223 -1.06 -24.15 -10.45
C THR A 223 -1.48 -22.92 -9.67
N PRO A 224 -2.67 -22.36 -9.94
CA PRO A 224 -3.14 -21.19 -9.22
C PRO A 224 -3.38 -21.56 -7.74
N PRO A 225 -2.98 -20.71 -6.78
CA PRO A 225 -3.19 -20.98 -5.37
C PRO A 225 -4.68 -21.18 -5.07
N ARG A 226 -4.99 -22.14 -4.18
CA ARG A 226 -6.38 -22.38 -3.77
C ARG A 226 -6.98 -21.10 -3.19
N ARG A 227 -8.24 -20.82 -3.54
CA ARG A 227 -8.97 -19.61 -3.11
C ARG A 227 -8.86 -19.35 -1.59
N ARG A 228 -8.95 -20.40 -0.76
CA ARG A 228 -8.84 -20.28 0.70
C ARG A 228 -7.48 -19.72 1.18
N ILE A 229 -6.39 -20.08 0.51
CA ILE A 229 -5.03 -19.60 0.86
C ILE A 229 -4.91 -18.12 0.50
N VAL A 230 -5.36 -17.74 -0.69
CA VAL A 230 -5.35 -16.34 -1.14
C VAL A 230 -6.19 -15.45 -0.22
N VAL A 231 -7.38 -15.93 0.17
CA VAL A 231 -8.24 -15.23 1.12
C VAL A 231 -7.54 -15.06 2.47
N ALA A 232 -6.87 -16.10 2.98
CA ALA A 232 -6.15 -16.03 4.25
C ALA A 232 -5.01 -15.02 4.23
N SER A 233 -4.19 -15.05 3.17
CA SER A 233 -3.12 -14.06 2.94
C SER A 233 -3.68 -12.64 2.89
N ALA A 234 -4.75 -12.43 2.13
CA ALA A 234 -5.39 -11.13 1.99
C ALA A 234 -6.00 -10.64 3.30
N LEU A 235 -6.61 -11.52 4.10
CA LEU A 235 -7.16 -11.16 5.41
C LEU A 235 -6.05 -10.70 6.37
N VAL A 236 -4.95 -11.46 6.48
CA VAL A 236 -3.82 -11.07 7.34
C VAL A 236 -3.22 -9.74 6.92
N ALA A 237 -2.98 -9.55 5.62
CA ALA A 237 -2.46 -8.29 5.10
C ALA A 237 -3.44 -7.12 5.34
N THR A 238 -4.74 -7.33 5.16
CA THR A 238 -5.77 -6.32 5.42
C THR A 238 -5.79 -5.91 6.89
N LEU A 239 -5.79 -6.88 7.81
CA LEU A 239 -5.77 -6.60 9.25
C LEU A 239 -4.49 -5.86 9.64
N GLY A 240 -3.33 -6.32 9.15
CA GLY A 240 -2.06 -5.64 9.37
C GLY A 240 -2.07 -4.20 8.85
N TRP A 241 -2.65 -3.97 7.67
CA TRP A 241 -2.79 -2.65 7.06
C TRP A 241 -3.66 -1.71 7.88
N GLU A 242 -4.83 -2.16 8.35
CA GLU A 242 -5.70 -1.34 9.21
C GLU A 242 -5.03 -0.99 10.54
N ILE A 243 -4.37 -1.95 11.18
CA ILE A 243 -3.62 -1.73 12.42
C ILE A 243 -2.48 -0.73 12.17
N ALA A 244 -1.76 -0.88 11.06
CA ALA A 244 -0.67 0.01 10.70
C ALA A 244 -1.14 1.42 10.38
N LYS A 245 -2.27 1.61 9.68
CA LYS A 245 -2.86 2.94 9.47
C LYS A 245 -3.12 3.64 10.80
N TRP A 246 -3.71 2.94 11.77
CA TRP A 246 -3.96 3.50 13.09
C TRP A 246 -2.65 3.82 13.84
N GLY A 247 -1.71 2.87 13.88
CA GLY A 247 -0.42 3.07 14.54
C GLY A 247 0.41 4.19 13.90
N PHE A 248 0.37 4.31 12.58
CA PHE A 248 1.09 5.36 11.85
C PHE A 248 0.44 6.74 12.03
N ALA A 249 -0.89 6.81 12.14
CA ALA A 249 -1.58 8.05 12.50
C ALA A 249 -1.15 8.55 13.89
N GLN A 250 -1.02 7.65 14.87
CA GLN A 250 -0.50 8.01 16.20
C GLN A 250 0.98 8.43 16.14
N PHE A 251 1.79 7.74 15.33
CA PHE A 251 3.19 8.10 15.10
C PHE A 251 3.33 9.51 14.52
N LEU A 252 2.56 9.84 13.48
CA LEU A 252 2.57 11.17 12.85
C LEU A 252 2.19 12.30 13.81
N GLY A 253 1.28 12.06 14.75
CA GLY A 253 0.91 13.04 15.78
C GLY A 253 2.08 13.49 16.67
N ASN A 254 3.13 12.67 16.78
CA ASN A 254 4.35 12.99 17.53
C ASN A 254 5.48 13.55 16.64
N VAL A 255 5.42 13.29 15.33
CA VAL A 255 6.43 13.72 14.33
C VAL A 255 6.36 15.23 14.06
N THR A 256 5.26 15.90 14.39
CA THR A 256 5.11 17.36 14.20
C THR A 256 6.17 18.17 14.94
N ARG A 257 6.81 17.61 15.98
CA ARG A 257 7.97 18.21 16.66
C ARG A 257 9.31 17.96 15.93
N TYR A 258 9.42 16.87 15.16
CA TYR A 258 10.61 16.51 14.39
C TYR A 258 10.73 17.31 13.09
N GLU A 259 9.61 17.66 12.45
CA GLU A 259 9.59 18.51 11.25
C GLU A 259 10.21 19.88 11.52
N ALA A 260 9.97 20.45 12.71
CA ALA A 260 10.54 21.74 13.13
C ALA A 260 12.09 21.74 13.22
N THR A 261 12.70 20.57 13.45
CA THR A 261 14.16 20.44 13.63
C THR A 261 14.86 19.93 12.37
N TYR A 262 14.24 19.00 11.64
CA TYR A 262 14.87 18.28 10.51
C TYR A 262 14.27 18.63 9.14
N GLY A 263 13.21 19.45 9.09
CA GLY A 263 12.58 19.89 7.85
C GLY A 263 12.22 18.74 6.90
N GLY A 264 12.48 18.92 5.61
CA GLY A 264 12.14 17.93 4.57
C GLY A 264 12.76 16.54 4.74
N VAL A 265 13.88 16.40 5.48
CA VAL A 265 14.51 15.10 5.74
C VAL A 265 13.60 14.20 6.60
N ALA A 266 12.85 14.78 7.54
CA ALA A 266 11.88 14.04 8.34
C ALA A 266 10.82 13.38 7.45
N GLY A 267 10.32 14.10 6.43
CA GLY A 267 9.34 13.57 5.49
C GLY A 267 9.84 12.36 4.71
N VAL A 268 11.11 12.38 4.27
CA VAL A 268 11.75 11.26 3.57
C VAL A 268 11.83 10.02 4.47
N VAL A 269 12.32 10.18 5.70
CA VAL A 269 12.46 9.07 6.67
C VAL A 269 11.10 8.48 7.04
N VAL A 270 10.10 9.34 7.29
CA VAL A 270 8.72 8.93 7.62
C VAL A 270 8.09 8.17 6.45
N THR A 271 8.29 8.64 5.22
CA THR A 271 7.81 7.96 4.00
C THR A 271 8.49 6.61 3.83
N MET A 272 9.80 6.54 4.01
CA MET A 272 10.56 5.29 3.93
C MET A 272 10.08 4.27 4.97
N LEU A 273 9.85 4.72 6.21
CA LEU A 273 9.32 3.88 7.29
C LEU A 273 7.90 3.37 6.96
N TRP A 274 7.04 4.22 6.40
CA TRP A 274 5.70 3.82 5.97
C TRP A 274 5.74 2.74 4.90
N ILE A 275 6.57 2.91 3.86
CA ILE A 275 6.72 1.91 2.80
C ILE A 275 7.34 0.62 3.35
N TYR A 276 8.28 0.73 4.29
CA TYR A 276 8.87 -0.42 4.96
C TYR A 276 7.82 -1.24 5.73
N VAL A 277 7.03 -0.61 6.59
CA VAL A 277 5.95 -1.26 7.34
C VAL A 277 4.90 -1.85 6.40
N SER A 278 4.52 -1.10 5.35
CA SER A 278 3.62 -1.57 4.30
C SER A 278 4.14 -2.84 3.61
N SER A 279 5.43 -2.86 3.31
CA SER A 279 6.09 -4.02 2.70
C SER A 279 6.09 -5.22 3.66
N LEU A 280 6.41 -5.01 4.94
CA LEU A 280 6.34 -6.08 5.95
C LEU A 280 4.95 -6.73 6.03
N ILE A 281 3.89 -5.93 5.96
CA ILE A 281 2.49 -6.43 5.98
C ILE A 281 2.21 -7.29 4.75
N VAL A 282 2.65 -6.85 3.57
CA VAL A 282 2.53 -7.63 2.33
C VAL A 282 3.27 -8.96 2.43
N LEU A 283 4.49 -8.97 2.98
CA LEU A 283 5.27 -10.19 3.16
C LEU A 283 4.65 -11.11 4.21
N ALA A 284 4.13 -10.56 5.31
CA ALA A 284 3.47 -11.33 6.35
C ALA A 284 2.23 -12.07 5.81
N GLY A 285 1.39 -11.42 5.01
CA GLY A 285 0.27 -12.08 4.34
C GLY A 285 0.72 -13.17 3.36
N ALA A 286 1.81 -12.93 2.62
CA ALA A 286 2.38 -13.92 1.71
C ALA A 286 2.89 -15.16 2.45
N GLU A 287 3.65 -14.97 3.53
CA GLU A 287 4.22 -16.05 4.36
C GLU A 287 3.14 -16.90 5.04
N VAL A 288 2.07 -16.28 5.55
CA VAL A 288 0.93 -17.03 6.10
C VAL A 288 0.31 -17.94 5.03
N GLY A 289 0.12 -17.42 3.82
CA GLY A 289 -0.43 -18.21 2.72
C GLY A 289 0.50 -19.35 2.30
N ALA A 290 1.78 -19.05 2.16
CA ALA A 290 2.79 -20.03 1.74
C ALA A 290 3.01 -21.12 2.80
N THR A 291 3.03 -20.77 4.09
CA THR A 291 3.10 -21.72 5.21
C THR A 291 1.88 -22.64 5.23
N TRP A 292 0.67 -22.09 5.04
CA TRP A 292 -0.54 -22.91 4.97
C TRP A 292 -0.51 -23.86 3.76
N GLU A 293 -0.03 -23.38 2.61
CA GLU A 293 0.12 -24.22 1.43
C GLU A 293 1.08 -25.39 1.67
N GLU A 294 2.23 -25.11 2.28
CA GLU A 294 3.29 -26.08 2.57
C GLU A 294 2.82 -27.18 3.53
N MET A 295 2.26 -26.79 4.69
CA MET A 295 1.76 -27.76 5.69
C MET A 295 0.68 -28.68 5.14
N ARG A 296 -0.10 -28.19 4.16
CA ARG A 296 -1.14 -29.00 3.54
C ARG A 296 -0.61 -29.98 2.50
N LYS A 297 0.51 -29.65 1.83
CA LYS A 297 1.17 -30.54 0.86
C LYS A 297 2.08 -31.56 1.54
N SER A 298 2.61 -31.24 2.71
CA SER A 298 3.49 -32.12 3.50
C SER A 298 2.90 -32.34 4.90
N PRO A 299 1.94 -33.28 5.06
CA PRO A 299 1.29 -33.54 6.34
C PRO A 299 2.25 -34.00 7.44
N GLU A 300 3.43 -34.50 7.08
CA GLU A 300 4.49 -34.86 8.05
C GLU A 300 5.03 -33.64 8.83
N ILE A 301 4.88 -32.43 8.25
CA ILE A 301 5.30 -31.15 8.84
C ILE A 301 4.15 -30.48 9.64
N ALA A 302 2.90 -30.91 9.44
CA ALA A 302 1.70 -30.40 10.12
C ALA A 302 1.51 -31.03 11.51
#